data_AF-A0A9E0YHS3-F1
#
_entry.id   AF-A0A9E0YHS3-F1
#
_cell.length_a   1.000
_cell.length_b   1.000
_cell.length_c   1.000
_cell.angle_alpha   90.00
_cell.angle_beta   90.00
_cell.angle_gamma   90.00
#
_symmetry.space_group_name_H-M   'P 1'
#
loop_
_entity.id
_entity.type
_entity.pdbx_description
1 polymer ?
#
loop_
_entity_poly.entity_id
_entity_poly.type
_entity_poly.pdbx_seq_one_letter_code
_entity_poly.pdbx_strand_id
1 'polypeptide(L)'
;LLLAFGVVFELPIVITFLARLGLVTVPFLKKHRKYALLIFFAGSALLTPPDVVTQIMLSLPLMVLYEISIIGARVFGKQRDVPDTEEEPE
;
A
#
# COMPACT_ATOMS: atom_id res chain seq x y z
N LEU A 1 -18.32 -0.23 -5.74
CA LEU A 1 -17.66 -0.86 -4.58
C LEU A 1 -16.86 -2.11 -4.96
N LEU A 2 -17.48 -3.15 -5.56
CA LEU A 2 -16.79 -4.41 -5.89
C LEU A 2 -15.56 -4.24 -6.80
N LEU A 3 -15.65 -3.40 -7.84
CA LEU A 3 -14.50 -3.13 -8.72
C LEU A 3 -13.35 -2.44 -7.98
N ALA A 4 -13.65 -1.46 -7.11
CA ALA A 4 -12.62 -0.76 -6.32
C ALA A 4 -11.91 -1.72 -5.36
N PHE A 5 -12.67 -2.59 -4.68
CA PHE A 5 -12.07 -3.64 -3.86
C PHE A 5 -11.21 -4.60 -4.71
N GLY A 6 -11.68 -5.05 -5.87
CA GLY A 6 -10.90 -5.91 -6.77
C GLY A 6 -9.52 -5.33 -7.11
N VAL A 7 -9.46 -4.04 -7.46
CA VAL A 7 -8.19 -3.34 -7.76
C VAL A 7 -7.27 -3.29 -6.55
N VAL A 8 -7.79 -3.02 -5.35
CA VAL A 8 -6.97 -3.00 -4.12
C VAL A 8 -6.39 -4.39 -3.83
N PHE A 9 -7.15 -5.46 -4.07
CA PHE A 9 -6.68 -6.84 -3.88
C PHE A 9 -5.51 -7.21 -4.82
N GLU A 10 -5.23 -6.42 -5.86
CA GLU A 10 -4.04 -6.60 -6.71
C GLU A 10 -2.78 -5.99 -6.10
N LEU A 11 -2.89 -5.06 -5.14
CA LEU A 11 -1.74 -4.40 -4.49
C LEU A 11 -0.67 -5.38 -3.95
N PRO A 12 -1.02 -6.49 -3.28
CA PRO A 12 -0.03 -7.48 -2.84
C PRO A 12 0.80 -8.07 -3.96
N ILE A 13 0.16 -8.39 -5.09
CA ILE A 13 0.82 -8.98 -6.25
C ILE A 13 1.71 -7.93 -6.92
N VAL A 14 1.17 -6.71 -7.14
CA VAL A 14 1.90 -5.61 -7.78
C VAL A 14 3.13 -5.23 -6.97
N ILE A 15 2.99 -4.96 -5.67
CA ILE A 15 4.12 -4.55 -4.82
C ILE A 15 5.16 -5.67 -4.71
N THR A 16 4.74 -6.94 -4.56
CA THR A 16 5.67 -8.07 -4.52
C THR A 16 6.43 -8.21 -5.85
N PHE A 17 5.75 -8.00 -6.97
CA PHE A 17 6.37 -8.03 -8.30
C PHE A 17 7.37 -6.89 -8.49
N LEU A 18 6.99 -5.65 -8.12
CA LEU A 18 7.89 -4.49 -8.15
C LEU A 18 9.11 -4.69 -7.23
N ALA A 19 8.93 -5.30 -6.07
CA ALA A 19 10.03 -5.64 -5.17
C ALA A 19 10.95 -6.73 -5.73
N ARG A 20 10.39 -7.70 -6.48
CA ARG A 20 11.18 -8.71 -7.18
C ARG A 20 12.01 -8.12 -8.33
N LEU A 21 11.47 -7.11 -9.03
CA LEU A 21 12.22 -6.34 -10.03
C LEU A 21 13.29 -5.43 -9.41
N GLY A 22 13.19 -5.17 -8.10
CA GLY A 22 14.08 -4.27 -7.37
C GLY A 22 13.74 -2.79 -7.55
N LEU A 23 12.52 -2.47 -7.99
CA LEU A 23 12.01 -1.10 -8.10
C LEU A 23 11.58 -0.55 -6.74
N VAL A 24 11.18 -1.44 -5.82
CA VAL A 24 10.66 -1.06 -4.50
C VAL A 24 11.33 -1.93 -3.44
N THR A 25 11.71 -1.33 -2.31
CA THR A 25 12.39 -2.05 -1.22
C THR A 25 11.50 -2.15 0.02
N VAL A 26 11.75 -3.16 0.86
CA VAL A 26 11.03 -3.31 2.13
C VAL A 26 11.23 -2.09 3.06
N PRO A 27 12.45 -1.52 3.21
CA PRO A 27 12.65 -0.30 3.98
C PRO A 27 11.83 0.88 3.45
N PHE A 28 11.79 1.06 2.13
CA PHE A 28 10.98 2.10 1.48
C PHE A 28 9.49 1.94 1.82
N LEU A 29 8.92 0.75 1.61
CA LEU A 29 7.51 0.49 1.95
C LEU A 29 7.22 0.73 3.44
N LYS A 30 8.16 0.39 4.33
CA LYS A 30 8.00 0.68 5.76
C LYS A 30 8.06 2.16 6.08
N LYS A 31 8.97 2.93 5.47
CA LYS A 31 9.08 4.39 5.61
C LYS A 31 7.78 5.07 5.14
N HIS A 32 7.14 4.53 4.11
CA HIS A 32 5.92 5.09 3.52
C HIS A 32 4.59 4.58 4.10
N ARG A 33 4.59 3.82 5.22
CA ARG A 33 3.36 3.36 5.90
C ARG A 33 2.36 4.46 6.22
N LYS A 34 2.85 5.63 6.66
CA LYS A 34 2.02 6.79 6.97
C LYS A 34 1.29 7.35 5.74
N TYR A 35 1.93 7.29 4.57
CA TYR A 35 1.33 7.72 3.31
C TYR A 35 0.29 6.70 2.82
N ALA A 36 0.58 5.40 2.93
CA ALA A 36 -0.39 4.35 2.63
C ALA A 36 -1.66 4.50 3.50
N LEU A 37 -1.49 4.75 4.81
CA LEU A 37 -2.59 5.02 5.72
C LEU A 37 -3.42 6.24 5.26
N LEU A 38 -2.76 7.36 4.95
CA LEU A 38 -3.43 8.56 4.43
C LEU A 38 -4.23 8.28 3.15
N ILE A 39 -3.66 7.55 2.19
CA ILE A 39 -4.33 7.19 0.92
C ILE A 39 -5.54 6.29 1.19
N PHE A 40 -5.42 5.30 2.09
CA PHE A 40 -6.53 4.41 2.42
C PHE A 40 -7.67 5.15 3.13
N PHE A 41 -7.36 6.07 4.04
CA PHE A 41 -8.37 6.93 4.66
C PHE A 41 -9.00 7.87 3.65
N ALA A 42 -8.22 8.52 2.78
CA ALA A 42 -8.73 9.41 1.74
C ALA A 42 -9.64 8.66 0.73
N GLY A 43 -9.22 7.49 0.27
CA GLY A 43 -10.02 6.62 -0.59
C GLY A 43 -11.32 6.18 0.09
N SER A 44 -11.24 5.80 1.37
CA SER A 44 -12.42 5.41 2.15
C SER A 44 -13.41 6.58 2.29
N ALA A 45 -12.94 7.80 2.54
CA ALA A 45 -13.78 9.00 2.64
C ALA A 45 -14.50 9.36 1.32
N LEU A 46 -13.95 8.95 0.17
CA LEU A 46 -14.61 9.12 -1.13
C LEU A 46 -15.69 8.05 -1.38
N LEU A 47 -15.47 6.84 -0.87
CA LEU A 47 -16.34 5.67 -1.10
C LEU A 47 -17.52 5.57 -0.12
N THR A 48 -17.34 6.00 1.12
CA THR A 48 -18.38 6.05 2.15
C THR A 48 -18.62 7.48 2.60
N PRO A 49 -19.86 7.88 2.98
CA PRO A 49 -20.08 9.16 3.64
C PRO A 49 -19.15 9.29 4.86
N PRO A 50 -18.78 10.52 5.27
CA PRO A 50 -17.67 10.79 6.20
C PRO A 50 -18.03 10.40 7.64
N ASP A 51 -18.22 9.11 7.88
CA ASP A 51 -18.35 8.51 9.19
C ASP A 51 -17.01 7.86 9.56
N VAL A 52 -16.42 8.37 10.65
CA VAL A 52 -15.09 7.97 11.13
C VAL A 52 -15.05 6.47 11.45
N VAL A 53 -16.14 5.90 11.97
CA VAL A 53 -16.18 4.48 12.36
C VAL A 53 -16.12 3.60 11.12
N THR A 54 -17.00 3.84 10.14
CA THR A 54 -17.00 3.07 8.89
C THR A 54 -15.74 3.30 8.06
N GLN A 55 -15.16 4.50 8.10
CA GLN A 55 -13.89 4.81 7.43
C GLN A 55 -12.71 4.01 8.01
N ILE A 56 -12.64 3.87 9.33
CA ILE A 56 -11.63 3.02 10.00
C ILE A 56 -11.88 1.55 9.67
N MET A 57 -13.14 1.09 9.69
CA MET A 57 -13.49 -0.29 9.33
C MET A 57 -13.09 -0.64 7.90
N LEU A 58 -13.19 0.32 6.96
CA LEU A 58 -12.83 0.10 5.56
C LEU A 58 -11.33 0.25 5.31
N SER A 59 -10.65 1.19 5.98
CA SER A 59 -9.20 1.38 5.82
C SER A 59 -8.38 0.25 6.45
N LEU A 60 -8.89 -0.39 7.50
CA LEU A 60 -8.23 -1.51 8.18
C LEU A 60 -7.92 -2.70 7.25
N PRO A 61 -8.85 -3.27 6.47
CA PRO A 61 -8.55 -4.34 5.52
C PRO A 61 -7.59 -3.89 4.40
N LEU A 62 -7.64 -2.63 3.96
CA LEU A 62 -6.66 -2.09 3.00
C LEU A 62 -5.25 -2.07 3.60
N MET A 63 -5.14 -1.69 4.88
CA MET A 63 -3.87 -1.69 5.61
C MET A 63 -3.32 -3.11 5.80
N VAL A 64 -4.20 -4.10 6.06
CA VAL A 64 -3.81 -5.51 6.12
C VAL A 64 -3.25 -5.99 4.78
N LEU A 65 -3.91 -5.65 3.67
CA LEU A 65 -3.42 -5.97 2.33
C LEU A 65 -2.04 -5.36 2.09
N TYR A 66 -1.83 -4.10 2.47
CA TYR A 66 -0.52 -3.45 2.37
C TYR A 66 0.57 -4.14 3.19
N GLU A 67 0.25 -4.59 4.41
CA GLU A 67 1.20 -5.33 5.24
C GLU A 67 1.53 -6.71 4.63
N ILE A 68 0.54 -7.40 4.04
CA ILE A 68 0.76 -8.63 3.28
C ILE A 68 1.68 -8.35 2.09
N SER A 69 1.50 -7.23 1.38
CA SER A 69 2.39 -6.80 0.30
C SER A 69 3.84 -6.62 0.76
N ILE A 70 4.05 -6.02 1.94
CA ILE A 70 5.39 -5.84 2.52
C ILE A 70 6.02 -7.18 2.88
N ILE A 71 5.23 -8.12 3.42
CA ILE A 71 5.70 -9.47 3.72
C ILE A 71 6.09 -10.20 2.42
N GLY A 72 5.26 -10.11 1.39
CA GLY A 72 5.56 -10.66 0.06
C GLY A 72 6.84 -10.05 -0.52
N ALA A 73 6.97 -8.72 -0.50
CA ALA A 73 8.18 -8.02 -0.92
C ALA A 73 9.42 -8.42 -0.10
N ARG A 74 9.28 -8.79 1.17
CA ARG A 74 10.39 -9.30 1.98
C ARG A 74 10.81 -10.71 1.60
N VAL A 75 9.85 -11.59 1.29
CA VAL A 75 10.12 -12.99 0.96
C VAL A 75 10.63 -13.14 -0.49
N PHE A 76 10.05 -12.40 -1.42
CA PHE A 76 10.33 -12.51 -2.86
C PHE A 76 11.14 -11.35 -3.44
N GLY A 77 11.35 -10.28 -2.69
CA GLY A 77 12.09 -9.11 -3.14
C GLY A 77 13.59 -9.36 -3.21
N LYS A 78 14.23 -8.73 -4.19
CA LYS A 78 15.68 -8.79 -4.34
C LYS A 78 16.31 -7.82 -3.33
N GLN A 79 17.28 -8.28 -2.54
CA GLN A 79 18.07 -7.38 -1.68
C GLN A 79 18.80 -6.38 -2.58
N ARG A 80 18.29 -5.15 -2.64
CA ARG A 80 18.91 -4.04 -3.34
C ARG A 80 18.77 -2.82 -2.46
N ASP A 81 19.91 -2.28 -2.05
CA ASP A 81 20.05 -0.92 -1.49
C ASP A 81 19.77 0.08 -2.62
N VAL A 82 18.50 0.34 -2.93
CA VAL A 82 18.15 1.46 -3.82
C VAL A 82 18.04 2.71 -2.96
N PRO A 83 18.86 3.75 -3.21
CA PRO A 83 18.74 5.02 -2.50
C PRO A 83 17.39 5.65 -2.83
N ASP A 84 16.66 6.06 -1.79
CA ASP A 84 15.36 6.72 -1.85
C ASP A 84 15.37 7.83 -2.92
N THR A 85 14.78 7.57 -4.09
CA THR A 85 14.38 8.65 -5.00
C THR A 85 13.04 9.13 -4.48
N GLU A 86 13.10 10.16 -3.65
CA GLU A 86 11.95 10.94 -3.24
C GLU A 86 11.43 11.64 -4.51
N GLU A 87 10.38 11.10 -5.14
CA GLU A 87 9.62 11.85 -6.13
C GLU A 87 8.78 12.90 -5.39
N GLU A 88 9.23 14.15 -5.45
CA GLU A 88 8.49 15.36 -5.10
C GLU A 88 7.14 15.39 -5.86
N PRO A 89 6.01 15.62 -5.18
CA PRO A 89 4.86 16.20 -5.85
C PRO A 89 5.05 17.72 -5.88
N GLU A 90 5.32 18.26 -7.07
CA GLU A 90 5.07 19.69 -7.37
C GLU A 90 3.58 20.05 -7.22
#